data_AF-A0A101CMZ9-F1
#
_entry.id   AF-A0A101CMZ9-F1
#
_cell.length_a   1.000
_cell.length_b   1.000
_cell.length_c   1.000
_cell.angle_alpha   90.00
_cell.angle_beta   90.00
_cell.angle_gamma   90.00
#
_symmetry.space_group_name_H-M   'P 1'
#
loop_
_entity.id
_entity.type
_entity.pdbx_description
1 polymer ?
#
loop_
_entity_poly.entity_id
_entity_poly.type
_entity_poly.pdbx_seq_one_letter_code
_entity_poly.pdbx_strand_id
1 'polypeptide(L)' 'MNTKGHCYPKAIILQAVYFKLRFTLSYRDIDEIMKIRGIAVDH' A
#
# COMPACT_ATOMS: atom_id res chain seq x y z
N MET A 1 3.30 11.69 20.49
CA MET A 1 2.67 10.74 19.55
C MET A 1 3.53 9.50 19.50
N ASN A 2 2.99 8.36 19.94
CA ASN A 2 3.71 7.09 20.01
C ASN A 2 3.69 6.45 18.60
N THR A 3 4.65 6.75 17.73
CA THR A 3 4.72 6.25 16.33
C THR A 3 5.18 4.79 16.23
N LYS A 4 5.01 4.01 17.31
CA LYS A 4 5.28 2.57 17.34
C LYS A 4 4.09 1.83 16.73
N GLY A 5 4.01 1.72 15.40
CA GLY A 5 3.04 0.78 14.82
C GLY A 5 2.74 0.84 13.34
N HIS A 6 2.83 2.00 12.68
CA HIS A 6 2.42 2.12 11.28
C HIS A 6 3.61 2.05 10.33
N CYS A 7 4.30 0.91 10.30
CA CYS A 7 5.31 0.60 9.30
C CYS A 7 4.88 -0.63 8.52
N TYR A 8 4.45 -0.43 7.27
CA TYR A 8 4.29 -1.55 6.34
C TYR A 8 5.66 -2.15 6.00
N PRO A 9 5.75 -3.47 5.75
CA PRO A 9 6.97 -4.08 5.25
C PRO A 9 7.46 -3.36 3.99
N LYS A 10 8.78 -3.18 3.85
CA LYS A 10 9.41 -2.51 2.70
C LYS A 10 8.90 -3.03 1.35
N ALA A 11 8.67 -4.34 1.25
CA ALA A 11 8.13 -4.97 0.04
C ALA A 11 6.76 -4.42 -0.38
N ILE A 12 5.86 -4.14 0.58
CA ILE A 12 4.53 -3.59 0.30
C ILE A 12 4.64 -2.15 -0.19
N ILE A 13 5.50 -1.35 0.45
CA ILE A 13 5.74 0.04 0.05
C ILE A 13 6.28 0.09 -1.39
N LEU A 14 7.30 -0.73 -1.69
CA LEU A 14 7.87 -0.78 -3.04
C LEU A 14 6.84 -1.22 -4.08
N GLN A 15 5.99 -2.18 -3.76
CA GLN A 15 4.96 -2.65 -4.68
C GLN A 15 3.87 -1.58 -4.92
N ALA A 16 3.43 -0.88 -3.88
CA ALA A 16 2.49 0.23 -4.01
C ALA A 16 3.06 1.37 -4.86
N VAL A 17 4.32 1.75 -4.63
CA VAL A 17 5.01 2.78 -5.42
C VAL A 17 5.18 2.34 -6.87
N TYR A 18 5.56 1.08 -7.11
CA TYR A 18 5.65 0.53 -8.46
C TYR A 18 4.31 0.61 -9.19
N PHE A 19 3.21 0.24 -8.55
CA PHE A 19 1.87 0.34 -9.14
C PHE A 19 1.46 1.79 -9.44
N LYS A 20 1.76 2.72 -8.54
CA LYS A 20 1.51 4.14 -8.73
C LYS A 20 2.25 4.70 -9.94
N LEU A 21 3.54 4.38 -10.07
CA LEU A 21 4.40 4.94 -11.11
C LEU A 21 4.25 4.24 -12.47
N ARG A 22 4.14 2.90 -12.47
CA ARG A 22 4.14 2.11 -13.71
C ARG A 22 2.80 2.11 -14.44
N PHE A 23 1.70 2.18 -13.68
CA PHE A 23 0.34 2.03 -14.20
C PHE A 23 -0.54 3.24 -13.88
N THR A 24 0.02 4.31 -13.29
CA THR A 24 -0.71 5.55 -12.94
C THR A 24 -1.94 5.32 -12.05
N LEU A 25 -1.94 4.24 -11.26
CA LEU A 25 -3.08 3.83 -10.46
C LEU A 25 -3.41 4.86 -9.37
N SER A 26 -4.69 4.99 -9.05
CA SER A 26 -5.12 5.80 -7.91
C SER A 26 -4.78 5.08 -6.60
N TYR A 27 -4.80 5.81 -5.49
CA TYR A 27 -4.62 5.19 -4.17
C TYR A 27 -5.71 4.13 -3.90
N ARG A 28 -6.94 4.40 -4.37
CA ARG A 28 -8.08 3.50 -4.22
C ARG A 28 -7.87 2.18 -4.97
N ASP A 29 -7.36 2.25 -6.20
CA ASP A 29 -7.06 1.03 -6.97
C ASP A 29 -5.94 0.22 -6.30
N ILE A 30 -4.93 0.90 -5.76
CA ILE A 30 -3.85 0.24 -5.02
C ILE A 30 -4.38 -0.40 -3.74
N ASP A 31 -5.25 0.27 -2.99
CA ASP A 31 -5.92 -0.26 -1.80
C ASP A 31 -6.75 -1.51 -2.12
N GLU A 32 -7.55 -1.47 -3.19
CA GLU A 32 -8.33 -2.63 -3.64
C GLU A 32 -7.43 -3.80 -4.05
N ILE A 33 -6.35 -3.55 -4.79
CA ILE A 33 -5.36 -4.57 -5.16
C ILE A 33 -4.68 -5.16 -3.91
N MET A 34 -4.34 -4.35 -2.92
CA MET A 34 -3.72 -4.81 -1.68
C MET A 34 -4.71 -5.63 -0.84
N LYS A 35 -5.98 -5.22 -0.78
CA LYS A 35 -7.06 -5.98 -0.12
C LYS A 35 -7.29 -7.35 -0.75
N ILE A 36 -7.30 -7.44 -2.09
CA ILE A 36 -7.39 -8.74 -2.81
C ILE A 36 -6.22 -9.66 -2.43
N ARG A 37 -5.04 -9.09 -2.14
CA ARG A 37 -3.84 -9.82 -1.70
C ARG A 37 -3.82 -10.10 -0.18
N GLY A 38 -4.90 -9.78 0.54
CA GLY A 38 -5.02 -9.99 1.98
C GLY A 38 -4.30 -8.95 2.84
N ILE A 39 -3.89 -7.82 2.26
CA ILE A 39 -3.24 -6.72 2.97
C ILE A 39 -4.29 -5.64 3.24
N ALA A 40 -4.67 -5.48 4.50
CA ALA A 40 -5.51 -4.36 4.94
C ALA A 40 -4.64 -3.10 5.06
N VAL A 41 -4.91 -2.11 4.20
CA VAL A 41 -4.32 -0.78 4.31
C VAL A 41 -5.30 0.10 5.09
N ASP A 42 -4.97 0.39 6.34
CA ASP A 42 -5.76 1.31 7.18
C ASP A 42 -5.51 2.76 6.73
N HIS A 43 -6.53 3.63 6.83
CA HIS A 43 -6.49 5.04 6.40
C HIS A 43 -6.10 5.98 7.54
#